data_AF-A0A090RC88-F1
#
_entry.id   AF-A0A090RC88-F1
#
_cell.length_a   1.000
_cell.length_b   1.000
_cell.length_c   1.000
_cell.angle_alpha   90.00
_cell.angle_beta   90.00
_cell.angle_gamma   90.00
#
_symmetry.space_group_name_H-M   'P 1'
#
loop_
_entity.id
_entity.type
_entity.pdbx_description
1 polymer ?
#
loop_
_entity_poly.entity_id
_entity_poly.type
_entity_poly.pdbx_seq_one_letter_code
_entity_poly.pdbx_strand_id
1 'polypeptide(L)'
;MQPLSSRAELEEQFSETLIQQKKARQWIHEVANNINTIRYVDQLADLYHAVGFVPLWQDSFTANAFEQQLRMVALSGVSKNFTQRYTQLKQYKNSNDWRQYDLLATDTLFAYMSYVEGLPTQGKQWLFGSGVDARLPLPSESAMSGLYSAIERDQLRHWVDRLQPSDENYTQLLLAIESLEQVANKRWPVFYQRGIIRLGTRLKDPDA
;
A
#
# COMPACT_ATOMS: atom_id res chain seq x y z
N MET A 1 -12.55 -1.71 -45.54
CA MET A 1 -12.07 -0.32 -45.45
C MET A 1 -12.83 0.32 -44.29
N GLN A 2 -12.18 0.56 -43.15
CA GLN A 2 -12.77 1.43 -42.12
C GLN A 2 -12.78 2.87 -42.66
N PRO A 3 -13.87 3.63 -42.49
CA PRO A 3 -13.87 5.03 -42.89
C PRO A 3 -12.88 5.81 -42.01
N LEU A 4 -12.09 6.67 -42.65
CA LEU A 4 -11.26 7.66 -41.95
C LEU A 4 -12.20 8.65 -41.27
N SER A 5 -12.18 8.70 -39.93
CA SER A 5 -12.92 9.71 -39.16
C SER A 5 -12.57 11.11 -39.64
N SER A 6 -13.60 11.95 -39.79
CA SER A 6 -13.43 13.34 -40.19
C SER A 6 -12.75 14.14 -39.08
N ARG A 7 -12.06 15.22 -39.45
CA ARG A 7 -11.39 16.11 -38.49
C ARG A 7 -12.34 16.64 -37.41
N ALA A 8 -13.59 16.92 -37.76
CA ALA A 8 -14.60 17.41 -36.81
C ALA A 8 -14.99 16.34 -35.77
N GLU A 9 -15.15 15.08 -36.20
CA GLU A 9 -15.43 13.96 -35.29
C GLU A 9 -14.26 13.69 -34.33
N LEU A 10 -13.02 13.82 -34.81
CA LEU A 10 -11.82 13.70 -33.96
C LEU A 10 -11.71 14.84 -32.94
N GLU A 11 -12.05 16.08 -33.32
CA GLU A 11 -12.05 17.24 -32.43
C GLU A 11 -13.16 17.14 -31.36
N GLU A 12 -14.33 16.64 -31.74
CA GLU A 12 -15.46 16.41 -30.81
C GLU A 12 -15.15 15.28 -29.82
N GLN A 13 -14.64 14.14 -30.31
CA GLN A 13 -14.23 13.01 -29.46
C GLN A 13 -13.11 13.40 -28.48
N PHE A 14 -12.16 14.24 -28.92
CA PHE A 14 -11.11 14.79 -28.06
C PHE A 14 -11.67 15.74 -26.98
N SER A 15 -12.66 16.57 -27.32
CA SER A 15 -13.32 17.46 -26.37
C SER A 15 -14.12 16.68 -25.32
N GLU A 16 -14.87 15.66 -25.74
CA GLU A 16 -15.62 14.80 -24.83
C GLU A 16 -14.72 14.05 -23.85
N THR A 17 -13.62 13.48 -24.33
CA THR A 17 -12.63 12.80 -23.47
C THR A 17 -12.00 13.74 -22.45
N LEU A 18 -11.67 14.97 -22.84
CA LEU A 18 -11.18 15.99 -21.89
C LEU A 18 -12.22 16.35 -20.82
N ILE A 19 -13.50 16.48 -21.19
CA ILE A 19 -14.58 16.75 -20.24
C ILE A 19 -14.74 15.59 -19.25
N GLN A 20 -14.71 14.36 -19.75
CA GLN A 20 -14.82 13.16 -18.91
C GLN A 20 -13.65 13.04 -17.94
N GLN A 21 -12.42 13.26 -18.40
CA GLN A 21 -11.23 13.23 -17.55
C GLN A 21 -11.29 14.33 -16.47
N LYS A 22 -11.74 15.54 -16.82
CA LYS A 22 -11.93 16.62 -15.84
C LYS A 22 -12.96 16.26 -14.77
N LYS A 23 -14.08 15.63 -15.15
CA LYS A 23 -15.10 15.14 -14.22
C LYS A 23 -14.54 14.04 -13.30
N ALA A 24 -13.77 13.11 -13.84
CA ALA A 24 -13.14 12.05 -13.04
C ALA A 24 -12.17 12.64 -12.01
N ARG A 25 -11.31 13.58 -12.40
CA ARG A 25 -10.43 14.31 -11.47
C ARG A 25 -11.21 15.04 -10.39
N GLN A 26 -12.31 15.69 -10.75
CA GLN A 26 -13.17 16.38 -9.79
C GLN A 26 -13.76 15.40 -8.77
N TRP A 27 -14.25 14.23 -9.22
CA TRP A 27 -14.73 13.18 -8.32
C TRP A 27 -13.64 12.71 -7.34
N ILE A 28 -12.39 12.56 -7.81
CA ILE A 28 -11.25 12.23 -6.94
C ILE A 28 -11.06 13.30 -5.87
N HIS A 29 -11.09 14.59 -6.23
CA HIS A 29 -10.93 15.68 -5.26
C HIS A 29 -12.09 15.73 -4.25
N GLU A 30 -13.32 15.48 -4.68
CA GLU A 30 -14.50 15.43 -3.82
C GLU A 30 -14.42 14.28 -2.80
N VAL A 31 -14.05 13.07 -3.26
CA VAL A 31 -13.90 11.90 -2.39
C VAL A 31 -12.68 12.04 -1.48
N ALA A 32 -11.59 12.60 -2.00
CA ALA A 32 -10.37 12.81 -1.23
C ALA A 32 -10.62 13.75 -0.04
N ASN A 33 -11.54 14.73 -0.12
CA ASN A 33 -11.97 15.58 1.00
C ASN A 33 -10.84 15.97 1.99
N ASN A 34 -9.75 16.55 1.47
CA ASN A 34 -8.51 16.93 2.21
C ASN A 34 -7.56 15.79 2.63
N ILE A 35 -7.65 14.59 2.03
CA ILE A 35 -6.61 13.58 2.13
C ILE A 35 -5.36 14.09 1.39
N ASN A 36 -4.48 14.76 2.13
CA ASN A 36 -3.19 15.25 1.64
C ASN A 36 -2.23 14.13 1.22
N THR A 37 -2.62 12.88 1.45
CA THR A 37 -1.84 11.69 1.12
C THR A 37 -2.10 11.20 -0.31
N ILE A 38 -3.22 11.54 -0.96
CA ILE A 38 -3.51 11.13 -2.35
C ILE A 38 -2.53 11.83 -3.29
N ARG A 39 -1.95 11.08 -4.24
CA ARG A 39 -0.88 11.56 -5.11
C ARG A 39 -1.08 11.29 -6.57
N TYR A 40 -1.52 10.09 -6.91
CA TYR A 40 -1.61 9.64 -8.29
C TYR A 40 -2.98 10.01 -8.87
N VAL A 41 -3.37 11.28 -8.72
CA VAL A 41 -4.72 11.79 -9.01
C VAL A 41 -5.15 11.44 -10.43
N ASP A 42 -4.23 11.58 -11.39
CA ASP A 42 -4.51 11.30 -12.79
C ASP A 42 -4.74 9.81 -13.04
N GLN A 43 -3.88 8.95 -12.49
CA GLN A 43 -4.01 7.51 -12.65
C GLN A 43 -5.24 6.95 -11.92
N LEU A 44 -5.61 7.54 -10.79
CA LEU A 44 -6.85 7.21 -10.10
C LEU A 44 -8.06 7.64 -10.93
N ALA A 45 -8.05 8.87 -11.46
CA ALA A 45 -9.14 9.36 -12.29
C ALA A 45 -9.34 8.47 -13.53
N ASP A 46 -8.25 8.11 -14.22
CA ASP A 46 -8.29 7.24 -15.39
C ASP A 46 -8.79 5.83 -15.03
N LEU A 47 -8.31 5.24 -13.93
CA LEU A 47 -8.73 3.92 -13.47
C LEU A 47 -10.21 3.89 -13.06
N TYR A 48 -10.64 4.81 -12.18
CA TYR A 48 -12.02 4.86 -11.72
C TYR A 48 -12.99 5.20 -12.84
N HIS A 49 -12.57 5.99 -13.82
CA HIS A 49 -13.35 6.21 -15.02
C HIS A 49 -13.51 4.90 -15.83
N ALA A 50 -12.41 4.17 -16.04
CA ALA A 50 -12.41 2.90 -16.79
C ALA A 50 -13.29 1.82 -16.14
N VAL A 51 -13.30 1.72 -14.80
CA VAL A 51 -14.14 0.76 -14.07
C VAL A 51 -15.54 1.28 -13.74
N GLY A 52 -15.96 2.42 -14.31
CA GLY A 52 -17.30 2.98 -14.09
C GLY A 52 -17.56 3.41 -12.64
N PHE A 53 -16.54 3.83 -11.91
CA PHE A 53 -16.54 4.23 -10.50
C PHE A 53 -17.00 3.13 -9.53
N VAL A 54 -16.92 1.87 -9.95
CA VAL A 54 -17.16 0.72 -9.07
C VAL A 54 -16.01 0.63 -8.04
N PRO A 55 -16.32 0.53 -6.73
CA PRO A 55 -15.29 0.35 -5.71
C PRO A 55 -14.52 -0.96 -5.89
N LEU A 56 -13.20 -0.90 -5.82
CA LEU A 56 -12.29 -2.03 -6.06
C LEU A 56 -12.06 -2.91 -4.82
N TRP A 57 -12.24 -2.35 -3.62
CA TRP A 57 -11.85 -2.96 -2.35
C TRP A 57 -13.02 -3.52 -1.53
N GLN A 58 -14.10 -3.93 -2.20
CA GLN A 58 -15.28 -4.51 -1.53
C GLN A 58 -15.00 -5.92 -0.99
N ASP A 59 -14.10 -6.67 -1.62
CA ASP A 59 -13.69 -7.97 -1.12
C ASP A 59 -12.81 -7.81 0.13
N SER A 60 -13.36 -8.20 1.28
CA SER A 60 -12.65 -8.16 2.56
C SER A 60 -11.37 -8.99 2.56
N PHE A 61 -11.29 -10.08 1.79
CA PHE A 61 -10.06 -10.88 1.72
C PHE A 61 -8.95 -10.13 1.00
N THR A 62 -9.24 -9.49 -0.13
CA THR A 62 -8.30 -8.62 -0.85
C THR A 62 -7.85 -7.44 0.01
N ALA A 63 -8.79 -6.75 0.67
CA ALA A 63 -8.48 -5.64 1.56
C ALA A 63 -7.59 -6.06 2.73
N ASN A 64 -7.91 -7.18 3.39
CA ASN A 64 -7.12 -7.72 4.51
C ASN A 64 -5.73 -8.16 4.07
N ALA A 65 -5.61 -8.81 2.91
CA ALA A 65 -4.32 -9.23 2.36
C ALA A 65 -3.40 -8.02 2.12
N PHE A 66 -3.93 -6.96 1.51
CA PHE A 66 -3.17 -5.74 1.28
C PHE A 66 -2.81 -5.01 2.58
N GLU A 67 -3.76 -4.88 3.51
CA GLU A 67 -3.50 -4.31 4.84
C GLU A 67 -2.39 -5.06 5.58
N GLN A 68 -2.35 -6.39 5.49
CA GLN A 68 -1.30 -7.19 6.13
C GLN A 68 0.08 -6.91 5.54
N GLN A 69 0.17 -6.72 4.22
CA GLN A 69 1.43 -6.34 3.57
C GLN A 69 1.88 -4.95 4.01
N LEU A 70 0.97 -3.97 4.03
CA LEU A 70 1.24 -2.61 4.51
C LEU A 70 1.63 -2.57 5.98
N ARG A 71 1.02 -3.43 6.80
CA ARG A 71 1.37 -3.60 8.21
C ARG A 71 2.83 -3.99 8.39
N MET A 72 3.34 -4.92 7.58
CA MET A 72 4.76 -5.32 7.65
C MET A 72 5.70 -4.17 7.27
N VAL A 73 5.33 -3.37 6.26
CA VAL A 73 6.08 -2.15 5.91
C VAL A 73 6.01 -1.10 7.03
N ALA A 74 4.86 -0.96 7.69
CA ALA A 74 4.70 -0.04 8.81
C ALA A 74 5.53 -0.46 10.03
N LEU A 75 5.56 -1.76 10.35
CA LEU A 75 6.33 -2.32 11.45
C LEU A 75 7.84 -2.20 11.23
N SER A 76 8.31 -2.33 10.00
CA SER A 76 9.74 -2.18 9.68
C SER A 76 10.23 -0.74 9.81
N GLY A 77 9.33 0.25 9.83
CA GLY A 77 9.66 1.66 9.98
C GLY A 77 10.37 2.28 8.77
N VAL A 78 10.46 1.57 7.64
CA VAL A 78 11.20 2.01 6.43
C VAL A 78 10.59 3.23 5.75
N SER A 79 9.31 3.52 6.01
CA SER A 79 8.63 4.68 5.44
C SER A 79 7.52 5.20 6.35
N LYS A 80 7.70 6.42 6.86
CA LYS A 80 6.64 7.13 7.60
C LYS A 80 5.37 7.31 6.78
N ASN A 81 5.49 7.43 5.45
CA ASN A 81 4.34 7.60 4.58
C ASN A 81 3.50 6.32 4.50
N PHE A 82 4.12 5.14 4.35
CA PHE A 82 3.38 3.88 4.40
C PHE A 82 2.75 3.64 5.77
N THR A 83 3.44 3.96 6.87
CA THR A 83 2.85 3.89 8.21
C THR A 83 1.61 4.77 8.34
N GLN A 84 1.65 6.01 7.82
CA GLN A 84 0.50 6.92 7.84
C GLN A 84 -0.66 6.39 6.97
N ARG A 85 -0.38 5.92 5.75
CA ARG A 85 -1.39 5.34 4.85
C ARG A 85 -2.07 4.14 5.47
N TYR A 86 -1.29 3.21 6.03
CA TYR A 86 -1.81 2.05 6.75
C TYR A 86 -2.73 2.47 7.90
N THR A 87 -2.31 3.44 8.71
CA THR A 87 -3.11 3.95 9.84
C THR A 87 -4.42 4.58 9.36
N GLN A 88 -4.40 5.37 8.29
CA GLN A 88 -5.59 6.00 7.69
C GLN A 88 -6.55 4.94 7.11
N LEU A 89 -6.03 3.91 6.43
CA LEU A 89 -6.85 2.80 5.94
C LEU A 89 -7.57 2.08 7.08
N LYS A 90 -6.87 1.79 8.20
CA LYS A 90 -7.50 1.21 9.38
C LYS A 90 -8.59 2.13 9.95
N GLN A 91 -8.35 3.44 9.99
CA GLN A 91 -9.34 4.41 10.47
C GLN A 91 -10.59 4.40 9.60
N TYR A 92 -10.47 4.54 8.27
CA TYR A 92 -11.62 4.55 7.36
C TYR A 92 -12.40 3.24 7.38
N LYS A 93 -11.70 2.11 7.49
CA LYS A 93 -12.34 0.81 7.65
C LYS A 93 -13.15 0.74 8.95
N ASN A 94 -12.59 1.23 10.06
CA ASN A 94 -13.25 1.20 11.36
C ASN A 94 -14.44 2.17 11.44
N SER A 95 -14.41 3.29 10.71
CA SER A 95 -15.52 4.25 10.61
C SER A 95 -16.55 3.93 9.52
N ASN A 96 -16.34 2.87 8.73
CA ASN A 96 -17.12 2.53 7.53
C ASN A 96 -17.10 3.59 6.42
N ASP A 97 -16.04 4.41 6.34
CA ASP A 97 -15.83 5.40 5.28
C ASP A 97 -15.26 4.74 4.01
N TRP A 98 -16.03 3.81 3.44
CA TRP A 98 -15.57 2.94 2.35
C TRP A 98 -15.14 3.67 1.09
N ARG A 99 -15.71 4.85 0.78
CA ARG A 99 -15.28 5.65 -0.38
C ARG A 99 -13.87 6.20 -0.21
N GLN A 100 -13.53 6.68 0.98
CA GLN A 100 -12.20 7.18 1.29
C GLN A 100 -11.19 6.04 1.43
N TYR A 101 -11.63 4.91 2.03
CA TYR A 101 -10.85 3.69 2.08
C TYR A 101 -10.46 3.23 0.66
N ASP A 102 -11.44 3.10 -0.23
CA ASP A 102 -11.25 2.59 -1.59
C ASP A 102 -10.26 3.46 -2.37
N LEU A 103 -10.46 4.78 -2.34
CA LEU A 103 -9.56 5.73 -2.99
C LEU A 103 -8.13 5.69 -2.42
N LEU A 104 -7.99 5.69 -1.09
CA LEU A 104 -6.68 5.65 -0.45
C LEU A 104 -5.98 4.30 -0.67
N ALA A 105 -6.72 3.18 -0.69
CA ALA A 105 -6.17 1.86 -0.90
C ALA A 105 -5.61 1.73 -2.31
N THR A 106 -6.33 2.23 -3.31
CA THR A 106 -5.86 2.26 -4.71
C THR A 106 -4.64 3.17 -4.89
N ASP A 107 -4.64 4.38 -4.32
CA ASP A 107 -3.47 5.28 -4.36
C ASP A 107 -2.26 4.66 -3.65
N THR A 108 -2.51 3.95 -2.54
CA THR A 108 -1.46 3.25 -1.78
C THR A 108 -0.94 2.03 -2.52
N LEU A 109 -1.78 1.33 -3.29
CA LEU A 109 -1.37 0.20 -4.12
C LEU A 109 -0.39 0.65 -5.21
N PHE A 110 -0.61 1.80 -5.85
CA PHE A 110 0.34 2.37 -6.80
C PHE A 110 1.68 2.69 -6.12
N ALA A 111 1.67 3.35 -4.96
CA ALA A 111 2.91 3.61 -4.21
C ALA A 111 3.62 2.29 -3.83
N TYR A 112 2.86 1.30 -3.38
CA TYR A 112 3.40 0.01 -2.94
C TYR A 112 4.00 -0.80 -4.09
N MET A 113 3.37 -0.81 -5.26
CA MET A 113 3.92 -1.40 -6.47
C MET A 113 5.25 -0.74 -6.86
N SER A 114 5.32 0.60 -6.86
CA SER A 114 6.57 1.32 -7.13
C SER A 114 7.67 0.99 -6.12
N TYR A 115 7.31 0.86 -4.84
CA TYR A 115 8.22 0.41 -3.79
C TYR A 115 8.74 -1.01 -4.06
N VAL A 116 7.87 -1.98 -4.34
CA VAL A 116 8.27 -3.36 -4.61
C VAL A 116 9.16 -3.45 -5.84
N GLU A 117 8.82 -2.75 -6.92
CA GLU A 117 9.64 -2.70 -8.15
C GLU A 117 11.02 -2.06 -7.92
N GLY A 118 11.10 -1.08 -7.03
CA GLY A 118 12.35 -0.37 -6.72
C GLY A 118 13.30 -1.16 -5.81
N LEU A 119 12.81 -2.14 -5.04
CA LEU A 119 13.61 -2.91 -4.06
C LEU A 119 14.91 -3.50 -4.62
N PRO A 120 14.95 -4.11 -5.82
CA PRO A 120 16.19 -4.67 -6.37
C PRO A 120 17.31 -3.63 -6.58
N THR A 121 16.95 -2.37 -6.83
CA THR A 121 17.92 -1.29 -7.14
C THR A 121 18.16 -0.36 -5.97
N GLN A 122 17.12 0.00 -5.22
CA GLN A 122 17.16 0.96 -4.11
C GLN A 122 17.12 0.31 -2.73
N GLY A 123 16.91 -1.01 -2.65
CA GLY A 123 16.66 -1.72 -1.39
C GLY A 123 17.74 -1.56 -0.33
N LYS A 124 19.02 -1.45 -0.72
CA LYS A 124 20.11 -1.17 0.24
C LYS A 124 19.89 0.16 0.98
N GLN A 125 19.56 1.22 0.24
CA GLN A 125 19.31 2.54 0.82
C GLN A 125 17.98 2.59 1.57
N TRP A 126 16.93 1.96 1.03
CA TRP A 126 15.60 2.01 1.63
C TRP A 126 15.45 1.16 2.89
N LEU A 127 16.07 -0.03 2.93
CA LEU A 127 15.91 -0.97 4.04
C LEU A 127 16.97 -0.77 5.14
N PHE A 128 18.16 -0.27 4.78
CA PHE A 128 19.29 -0.17 5.71
C PHE A 128 19.90 1.24 5.79
N GLY A 129 19.35 2.21 5.06
CA GLY A 129 19.87 3.58 4.98
C GLY A 129 18.82 4.62 5.40
N SER A 130 18.56 5.60 4.52
CA SER A 130 17.68 6.75 4.82
C SER A 130 16.18 6.43 4.84
N GLY A 131 15.78 5.20 4.51
CA GLY A 131 14.38 4.85 4.31
C GLY A 131 13.89 5.17 2.90
N VAL A 132 12.61 4.89 2.65
CA VAL A 132 11.94 5.14 1.37
C VAL A 132 11.54 6.61 1.28
N ASP A 133 11.76 7.20 0.11
CA ASP A 133 11.35 8.57 -0.16
C ASP A 133 9.86 8.76 0.08
N ALA A 134 9.51 9.96 0.56
CA ALA A 134 8.13 10.28 0.78
C ALA A 134 7.35 10.14 -0.52
N ARG A 135 7.90 10.50 -1.69
CA ARG A 135 7.24 10.46 -3.00
C ARG A 135 7.93 9.45 -3.91
N LEU A 136 7.26 8.32 -4.18
CA LEU A 136 7.69 7.34 -5.16
C LEU A 136 7.17 7.70 -6.55
N PRO A 137 7.91 7.36 -7.63
CA PRO A 137 7.39 7.49 -8.98
C PRO A 137 6.16 6.60 -9.18
N LEU A 138 5.52 6.72 -10.33
CA LEU A 138 4.53 5.72 -10.74
C LEU A 138 5.21 4.36 -10.90
N PRO A 139 4.46 3.25 -10.70
CA PRO A 139 4.91 1.94 -11.13
C PRO A 139 5.23 1.92 -12.62
N SER A 140 6.02 0.94 -13.04
CA SER A 140 6.30 0.73 -14.45
C SER A 140 5.01 0.53 -15.26
N GLU A 141 5.06 0.86 -16.56
CA GLU A 141 3.91 0.66 -17.45
C GLU A 141 3.44 -0.81 -17.47
N SER A 142 4.37 -1.76 -17.37
CA SER A 142 4.04 -3.19 -17.33
C SER A 142 3.31 -3.57 -16.04
N ALA A 143 3.70 -3.02 -14.89
CA ALA A 143 2.99 -3.25 -13.64
C ALA A 143 1.62 -2.56 -13.62
N MET A 144 1.51 -1.34 -14.14
CA MET A 144 0.22 -0.66 -14.31
C MET A 144 -0.72 -1.46 -15.22
N SER A 145 -0.24 -1.90 -16.38
CA SER A 145 -1.00 -2.74 -17.31
C SER A 145 -1.42 -4.08 -16.68
N GLY A 146 -0.53 -4.70 -15.92
CA GLY A 146 -0.81 -5.94 -15.19
C GLY A 146 -1.90 -5.76 -14.13
N LEU A 147 -1.87 -4.66 -13.37
CA LEU A 147 -2.92 -4.32 -12.41
C LEU A 147 -4.26 -4.11 -13.12
N TYR A 148 -4.30 -3.34 -14.20
CA TYR A 148 -5.54 -3.08 -14.94
C TYR A 148 -6.14 -4.38 -15.48
N SER A 149 -5.33 -5.25 -16.08
CA SER A 149 -5.81 -6.55 -16.55
C SER A 149 -6.29 -7.45 -15.41
N ALA A 150 -5.67 -7.37 -14.23
CA ALA A 150 -6.14 -8.10 -13.06
C ALA A 150 -7.48 -7.58 -12.54
N ILE A 151 -7.71 -6.26 -12.58
CA ILE A 151 -9.00 -5.66 -12.21
C ILE A 151 -10.10 -6.08 -13.19
N GLU A 152 -9.83 -5.98 -14.50
CA GLU A 152 -10.79 -6.38 -15.55
C GLU A 152 -11.21 -7.86 -15.48
N ARG A 153 -10.35 -8.72 -14.92
CA ARG A 153 -10.57 -10.17 -14.81
C ARG A 153 -11.06 -10.60 -13.42
N ASP A 154 -11.39 -9.67 -12.52
CA ASP A 154 -11.73 -9.95 -11.12
C ASP A 154 -10.63 -10.71 -10.35
N GLN A 155 -9.37 -10.46 -10.70
CA GLN A 155 -8.17 -11.09 -10.14
C GLN A 155 -7.34 -10.15 -9.25
N LEU A 156 -7.93 -9.06 -8.75
CA LEU A 156 -7.23 -8.10 -7.90
C LEU A 156 -6.59 -8.76 -6.66
N ARG A 157 -7.28 -9.71 -6.03
CA ARG A 157 -6.73 -10.48 -4.89
C ARG A 157 -5.42 -11.16 -5.24
N HIS A 158 -5.40 -11.89 -6.35
CA HIS A 158 -4.21 -12.59 -6.83
C HIS A 158 -3.10 -11.61 -7.23
N TRP A 159 -3.46 -10.44 -7.78
CA TRP A 159 -2.48 -9.38 -8.05
C TRP A 159 -1.80 -8.92 -6.76
N VAL A 160 -2.58 -8.58 -5.73
CA VAL A 160 -2.09 -8.16 -4.40
C VAL A 160 -1.24 -9.25 -3.76
N ASP A 161 -1.67 -10.51 -3.78
CA ASP A 161 -0.96 -11.63 -3.16
C ASP A 161 0.45 -11.85 -3.74
N ARG A 162 0.71 -11.44 -4.98
CA ARG A 162 2.02 -11.56 -5.63
C ARG A 162 3.02 -10.47 -5.25
N LEU A 163 2.57 -9.40 -4.59
CA LEU A 163 3.44 -8.28 -4.21
C LEU A 163 4.26 -8.56 -2.95
N GLN A 164 3.84 -9.53 -2.13
CA GLN A 164 4.60 -10.01 -0.98
C GLN A 164 5.55 -11.16 -1.35
N PRO A 165 6.62 -11.37 -0.56
CA PRO A 165 7.41 -12.60 -0.64
C PRO A 165 6.53 -13.83 -0.41
N SER A 166 6.88 -14.95 -1.04
CA SER A 166 6.11 -16.21 -0.97
C SER A 166 6.93 -17.40 -0.47
N ASP A 167 8.13 -17.17 0.02
CA ASP A 167 9.00 -18.22 0.54
C ASP A 167 8.66 -18.63 1.98
N GLU A 168 9.16 -19.81 2.38
CA GLU A 168 8.92 -20.36 3.71
C GLU A 168 9.49 -19.48 4.83
N ASN A 169 10.64 -18.82 4.61
CA ASN A 169 11.22 -17.95 5.63
C ASN A 169 10.33 -16.74 5.90
N TYR A 170 9.71 -16.18 4.86
CA TYR A 170 8.72 -15.12 5.02
C TYR A 170 7.54 -15.58 5.89
N THR A 171 7.02 -16.78 5.65
CA THR A 171 5.93 -17.35 6.46
C THR A 171 6.34 -17.51 7.93
N GLN A 172 7.54 -18.03 8.20
CA GLN A 172 8.06 -18.16 9.56
C GLN A 172 8.25 -16.81 10.24
N LEU A 173 8.68 -15.78 9.50
CA LEU A 173 8.80 -14.41 10.01
C LEU A 173 7.45 -13.84 10.42
N LEU A 174 6.40 -14.05 9.63
CA LEU A 174 5.05 -13.61 9.97
C LEU A 174 4.55 -14.26 11.28
N LEU A 175 4.74 -15.57 11.43
CA LEU A 175 4.38 -16.31 12.66
C LEU A 175 5.16 -15.81 13.88
N ALA A 176 6.45 -15.51 13.71
CA ALA A 176 7.29 -14.97 14.79
C ALA A 176 6.82 -13.57 15.22
N ILE A 177 6.50 -12.69 14.27
CA ILE A 177 5.97 -11.35 14.56
C ILE A 177 4.64 -11.46 15.31
N GLU A 178 3.72 -12.31 14.86
CA GLU A 178 2.43 -12.51 15.52
C GLU A 178 2.59 -13.02 16.96
N SER A 179 3.49 -13.98 17.17
CA SER A 179 3.83 -14.50 18.52
C SER A 179 4.35 -13.40 19.45
N LEU A 180 5.25 -12.54 18.96
CA LEU A 180 5.80 -11.42 19.74
C LEU A 180 4.71 -10.40 20.11
N GLU A 181 3.77 -10.13 19.21
CA GLU A 181 2.70 -9.17 19.44
C GLU A 181 1.71 -9.63 20.51
N GLN A 182 1.42 -10.94 20.58
CA GLN A 182 0.57 -11.52 21.63
C GLN A 182 1.13 -11.29 23.03
N VAL A 183 2.46 -11.14 23.16
CA VAL A 183 3.14 -10.89 24.43
C VAL A 183 3.64 -9.45 24.59
N ALA A 184 3.43 -8.57 23.60
CA ALA A 184 3.97 -7.20 23.61
C ALA A 184 3.47 -6.35 24.79
N ASN A 185 2.27 -6.62 25.29
CA ASN A 185 1.70 -5.92 26.46
C ASN A 185 2.13 -6.55 27.80
N LYS A 186 2.88 -7.65 27.79
CA LYS A 186 3.42 -8.24 29.01
C LYS A 186 4.69 -7.49 29.42
N ARG A 187 4.94 -7.42 30.72
CA ARG A 187 6.18 -6.87 31.25
C ARG A 187 7.36 -7.68 30.70
N TRP A 188 8.25 -7.02 29.97
CA TRP A 188 9.51 -7.63 29.59
C TRP A 188 10.43 -7.63 30.82
N PRO A 189 10.95 -8.78 31.28
CA PRO A 189 11.86 -8.81 32.40
C PRO A 189 13.13 -8.04 32.01
N VAL A 190 13.50 -7.05 32.81
CA VAL A 190 14.71 -6.26 32.58
C VAL A 190 15.67 -6.57 33.70
N PHE A 191 16.66 -7.40 33.41
CA PHE A 191 17.70 -7.70 34.36
C PHE A 191 18.80 -6.63 34.30
N TYR A 192 19.13 -6.03 35.45
CA TYR A 192 20.23 -5.07 35.58
C TYR A 192 21.33 -5.63 36.50
N GLN A 193 22.54 -5.78 35.95
CA GLN A 193 23.73 -6.12 36.73
C GLN A 193 24.90 -5.28 36.25
N ARG A 194 25.59 -4.67 37.22
CA ARG A 194 26.80 -3.90 36.96
C ARG A 194 28.01 -4.83 36.91
N GLY A 195 28.79 -4.72 35.83
CA GLY A 195 30.03 -5.47 35.63
C GLY A 195 29.85 -6.80 34.87
N ILE A 196 30.97 -7.47 34.59
CA ILE A 196 30.97 -8.75 33.86
C ILE A 196 30.37 -9.84 34.75
N ILE A 197 29.35 -10.53 34.25
CA ILE A 197 28.78 -11.71 34.88
C ILE A 197 29.63 -12.91 34.47
N ARG A 198 30.16 -13.63 35.46
CA ARG A 198 30.86 -14.90 35.24
C ARG A 198 29.95 -16.04 35.65
N LEU A 199 30.12 -17.20 35.00
CA LEU A 199 29.46 -18.43 35.43
C LEU A 199 29.68 -18.65 36.94
N GLY A 200 28.61 -18.86 37.69
CA GLY A 200 28.64 -18.99 39.16
C GLY A 200 28.51 -17.67 39.95
N THR A 201 28.48 -16.51 39.29
CA THR A 201 28.23 -15.23 39.97
C THR A 201 26.77 -15.13 40.40
N ARG A 202 26.54 -14.90 41.70
CA ARG A 202 25.18 -14.68 42.22
C ARG A 202 24.65 -13.33 41.74
N LEU A 203 23.49 -13.36 41.09
CA LEU A 203 22.78 -12.16 40.65
C LEU A 203 22.13 -11.49 41.85
N LYS A 204 22.19 -10.15 41.91
CA LYS A 204 21.63 -9.38 43.04
C LYS A 204 20.10 -9.30 43.00
N ASP A 205 19.51 -9.30 41.81
CA ASP A 205 18.06 -9.23 41.62
C ASP A 205 17.65 -9.91 40.29
N PRO A 206 17.52 -11.24 40.25
CA PRO A 206 17.29 -11.99 39.02
C PRO A 206 15.88 -11.79 38.42
N ASP A 207 14.91 -11.34 39.22
CA ASP A 207 13.50 -11.24 38.87
C ASP A 207 12.99 -9.79 38.77
N ALA A 208 13.92 -8.82 38.73
CA ALA A 208 13.65 -7.38 38.72
C ALA A 208 12.70 -6.91 37.60
#